data_AF-A0A2G9MZM0-F1
#
_entry.id   AF-A0A2G9MZM0-F1
#
_cell.length_a   1.000
_cell.length_b   1.000
_cell.length_c   1.000
_cell.angle_alpha   90.00
_cell.angle_beta   90.00
_cell.angle_gamma   90.00
#
_symmetry.space_group_name_H-M   'P 1'
#
loop_
_entity.id
_entity.type
_entity.pdbx_description
1 polymer ?
#
loop_
_entity_poly.entity_id
_entity_poly.type
_entity_poly.pdbx_seq_one_letter_code
_entity_poly.pdbx_strand_id
1 'polypeptide(L)'
;MSLKRKLSVRGLTATGQVVSDKGKKTVIVKRNLEKYMSKYNRYARTTSRIPAHNPDEMGAKLGDIVKIGQCRKISKTKAWVVTEIVSRKDEGNVREKLRE
;
A
#
# COMPACT_ATOMS: atom_id res chain seq x y z
N MET A 1 -7.23 -17.78 -24.41
CA MET A 1 -6.12 -16.88 -24.02
C MET A 1 -6.72 -15.59 -23.45
N SER A 2 -6.53 -15.33 -22.16
CA SER A 2 -7.18 -14.22 -21.44
C SER A 2 -6.47 -12.90 -21.74
N LEU A 3 -7.13 -11.99 -22.46
CA LEU A 3 -6.75 -10.59 -22.55
C LEU A 3 -6.70 -10.01 -21.12
N LYS A 4 -5.49 -9.85 -20.56
CA LYS A 4 -5.26 -9.08 -19.32
C LYS A 4 -5.81 -7.67 -19.53
N ARG A 5 -7.05 -7.42 -19.11
CA ARG A 5 -7.62 -6.08 -19.05
C ARG A 5 -6.78 -5.25 -18.09
N LYS A 6 -5.99 -4.29 -18.60
CA LYS A 6 -5.32 -3.27 -17.78
C LYS A 6 -6.37 -2.58 -16.90
N LEU A 7 -6.21 -2.66 -15.58
CA LEU A 7 -7.06 -1.91 -14.65
C LEU A 7 -6.73 -0.43 -14.79
N SER A 8 -7.73 0.40 -15.09
CA SER A 8 -7.54 1.85 -15.07
C SER A 8 -7.51 2.34 -13.62
N VAL A 9 -6.42 3.02 -13.28
CA VAL A 9 -6.28 3.77 -12.04
C VAL A 9 -6.92 5.14 -12.26
N ARG A 10 -7.79 5.56 -11.34
CA ARG A 10 -8.45 6.87 -11.40
C ARG A 10 -8.70 7.40 -9.99
N GLY A 11 -8.63 8.71 -9.82
CA GLY A 11 -8.93 9.37 -8.54
C GLY A 11 -7.71 9.45 -7.60
N LEU A 12 -7.96 9.25 -6.30
CA LEU A 12 -6.96 9.50 -5.27
C LEU A 12 -5.82 8.47 -5.32
N THR A 13 -4.58 8.96 -5.17
CA THR A 13 -3.42 8.12 -4.88
C THR A 13 -2.98 8.34 -3.44
N ALA A 14 -2.51 7.28 -2.79
CA ALA A 14 -2.04 7.32 -1.42
C ALA A 14 -0.77 6.47 -1.28
N THR A 15 0.09 6.84 -0.35
CA THR A 15 1.28 6.07 0.01
C THR A 15 1.07 5.40 1.36
N GLY A 16 1.69 4.23 1.55
CA GLY A 16 1.62 3.52 2.82
C GLY A 16 2.54 2.30 2.84
N GLN A 17 2.63 1.68 4.00
CA GLN A 17 3.48 0.52 4.21
C GLN A 17 2.66 -0.77 4.10
N VAL A 18 3.20 -1.80 3.46
CA VAL A 18 2.58 -3.13 3.41
C VAL A 18 2.74 -3.82 4.76
N VAL A 19 1.63 -4.18 5.40
CA VAL A 19 1.60 -4.87 6.70
C VAL A 19 1.34 -6.36 6.56
N SER A 20 0.64 -6.79 5.51
CA SER A 20 0.32 -8.20 5.29
C SER A 20 0.19 -8.50 3.80
N ASP A 21 0.83 -9.59 3.38
CA ASP A 21 0.82 -10.14 2.02
C ASP A 21 0.24 -11.57 1.98
N LYS A 22 -0.39 -12.04 3.07
CA LYS A 22 -0.92 -13.41 3.18
C LYS A 22 -2.03 -13.75 2.17
N GLY A 23 -2.67 -12.74 1.57
CA GLY A 23 -3.79 -12.92 0.65
C GLY A 23 -3.33 -13.10 -0.79
N LYS A 24 -3.94 -14.04 -1.53
CA LYS A 24 -3.67 -14.20 -2.97
C LYS A 24 -3.92 -12.88 -3.72
N LYS A 25 -2.89 -12.38 -4.43
CA LYS A 25 -2.91 -11.13 -5.22
C LYS A 25 -3.45 -9.92 -4.45
N THR A 26 -3.22 -9.88 -3.14
CA THR A 26 -3.78 -8.87 -2.24
C THR A 26 -2.77 -8.50 -1.18
N VAL A 27 -2.60 -7.20 -0.97
CA VAL A 27 -1.79 -6.68 0.13
C VAL A 27 -2.62 -5.74 0.99
N ILE A 28 -2.36 -5.77 2.29
CA ILE A 28 -2.95 -4.82 3.23
C ILE A 28 -1.94 -3.70 3.46
N VAL A 29 -2.30 -2.52 2.99
CA VAL A 29 -1.49 -1.31 3.14
C VAL A 29 -1.98 -0.52 4.34
N LYS A 30 -1.07 -0.16 5.24
CA LYS A 30 -1.33 0.71 6.39
C LYS A 30 -0.90 2.13 6.05
N ARG A 31 -1.81 3.08 6.26
CA ARG A 31 -1.54 4.51 6.22
C ARG A 31 -1.59 5.06 7.64
N ASN A 32 -0.54 5.74 8.05
CA ASN A 32 -0.53 6.52 9.29
C ASN A 32 -1.11 7.91 8.97
N LEU A 33 -2.05 8.36 9.78
CA LEU A 33 -2.73 9.65 9.65
C LEU A 33 -2.76 10.33 11.01
N GLU A 34 -2.76 11.65 11.02
CA GLU A 34 -2.94 12.44 12.24
C GLU A 34 -4.30 13.12 12.16
N LYS A 35 -5.18 12.77 13.09
CA LYS A 35 -6.52 13.38 13.19
C LYS A 35 -6.49 14.47 14.24
N TYR A 36 -6.82 15.69 13.84
CA TYR A 36 -6.99 16.80 14.77
C TYR A 36 -8.28 16.65 15.57
N MET A 37 -8.20 16.77 16.89
CA MET A 37 -9.35 16.78 17.80
C MET A 37 -9.63 18.22 18.25
N SER A 38 -10.65 18.85 17.66
CA SER A 38 -11.00 20.25 17.91
C SER A 38 -11.32 20.56 19.37
N LYS A 39 -11.99 19.65 20.10
CA LYS A 39 -12.30 19.84 21.52
C LYS A 39 -11.06 20.00 22.40
N TYR A 40 -9.97 19.31 22.06
CA TYR A 40 -8.76 19.25 22.88
C TYR A 40 -7.56 19.98 22.27
N ASN A 41 -7.70 20.54 21.07
CA ASN A 41 -6.62 21.12 20.27
C ASN A 41 -5.36 20.24 20.21
N ARG A 42 -5.54 18.92 20.04
CA ARG A 42 -4.46 17.93 19.98
C ARG A 42 -4.61 17.03 18.76
N TYR A 43 -3.48 16.53 18.26
CA TYR A 43 -3.45 15.53 17.20
C TYR A 43 -3.41 14.12 17.79
N ALA A 44 -4.29 13.26 17.27
CA ALA A 44 -4.28 11.83 17.59
C ALA A 44 -3.73 11.04 16.40
N ARG A 45 -2.76 10.17 16.66
CA ARG A 45 -2.24 9.24 15.66
C ARG A 45 -3.29 8.16 15.40
N THR A 46 -3.77 8.07 14.16
CA THR A 46 -4.70 7.05 13.71
C THR A 46 -4.13 6.28 12.53
N THR A 47 -4.63 5.07 12.33
CA THR A 47 -4.13 4.18 11.27
C THR A 47 -5.29 3.63 10.47
N SER A 48 -5.20 3.71 9.15
CA SER A 48 -6.17 3.12 8.23
C SER A 48 -5.53 1.96 7.48
N ARG A 49 -6.23 0.82 7.43
CA ARG A 49 -5.80 -0.36 6.67
C ARG A 49 -6.62 -0.46 5.39
N ILE A 50 -5.93 -0.48 4.26
CA ILE A 50 -6.53 -0.46 2.92
C ILE A 50 -6.14 -1.75 2.21
N PRO A 51 -7.10 -2.61 1.83
CA PRO A 51 -6.82 -3.78 1.01
C PRO A 51 -6.64 -3.35 -0.45
N ALA A 52 -5.44 -3.56 -0.98
CA ALA A 52 -5.08 -3.27 -2.35
C ALA A 52 -4.86 -4.56 -3.15
N HIS A 53 -5.21 -4.52 -4.42
CA HIS A 53 -4.87 -5.57 -5.38
C HIS A 53 -3.40 -5.44 -5.77
N ASN A 54 -2.66 -6.55 -5.60
CA ASN A 54 -1.27 -6.64 -6.02
C ASN A 54 -1.20 -7.43 -7.34
N PRO A 55 -0.92 -6.77 -8.47
CA PRO A 55 -0.70 -7.48 -9.72
C PRO A 55 0.62 -8.26 -9.67
N ASP A 56 0.68 -9.40 -10.36
CA ASP A 56 1.86 -10.30 -10.35
C ASP A 56 3.14 -9.59 -10.84
N GLU A 57 3.00 -8.54 -11.66
CA GLU A 57 4.10 -7.75 -12.22
C GLU A 57 4.80 -6.85 -11.19
N MET A 58 4.13 -6.48 -10.11
CA MET A 58 4.67 -5.53 -9.12
C MET A 58 5.26 -6.25 -7.91
N GLY A 59 4.61 -7.33 -7.45
CA GLY A 59 5.20 -8.25 -6.47
C GLY A 59 5.55 -7.60 -5.12
N ALA A 60 4.74 -6.66 -4.63
CA ALA A 60 4.99 -6.00 -3.34
C ALA A 60 5.02 -7.00 -2.17
N LYS A 61 6.02 -6.86 -1.28
CA LYS A 61 6.28 -7.73 -0.14
C LYS A 61 6.00 -7.03 1.18
N LEU A 62 6.04 -7.79 2.27
CA LEU A 62 5.84 -7.28 3.62
C LEU A 62 6.92 -6.26 4.01
N GLY A 63 6.47 -5.08 4.45
CA GLY A 63 7.33 -3.98 4.90
C GLY A 63 7.70 -2.97 3.82
N ASP A 64 7.39 -3.23 2.55
CA ASP A 64 7.63 -2.27 1.46
C ASP A 64 6.77 -1.02 1.60
N ILE A 65 7.29 0.12 1.15
CA ILE A 65 6.53 1.36 1.00
C ILE A 65 5.99 1.42 -0.41
N VAL A 66 4.66 1.43 -0.52
CA VAL A 66 3.96 1.34 -1.80
C VAL A 66 3.06 2.54 -2.03
N LYS A 67 2.92 2.90 -3.29
CA LYS A 67 1.92 3.85 -3.77
C LYS A 67 0.73 3.07 -4.31
N ILE A 68 -0.44 3.34 -3.76
CA ILE A 68 -1.72 2.77 -4.16
C ILE A 68 -2.56 3.82 -4.89
N GLY A 69 -3.31 3.38 -5.88
CA GLY A 69 -4.27 4.20 -6.61
C GLY A 69 -5.68 3.61 -6.51
N GLN A 70 -6.68 4.49 -6.45
CA GLN A 70 -8.08 4.06 -6.55
C GLN A 70 -8.37 3.47 -7.94
N CYS A 71 -9.23 2.47 -7.98
CA CYS A 71 -9.68 1.84 -9.21
C CYS A 71 -11.17 1.48 -9.11
N ARG A 72 -11.73 0.90 -10.18
CA ARG A 72 -13.04 0.24 -10.06
C ARG A 72 -12.97 -0.84 -8.98
N LYS A 73 -14.09 -1.11 -8.33
CA LYS A 73 -14.18 -2.16 -7.32
C LYS A 73 -13.81 -3.52 -7.92
N ILE A 74 -12.81 -4.19 -7.34
CA ILE A 74 -12.30 -5.51 -7.77
C ILE A 74 -12.98 -6.62 -6.96
N SER A 75 -13.27 -6.36 -5.68
CA SER A 75 -14.00 -7.28 -4.79
C SER A 75 -14.81 -6.50 -3.76
N LYS A 76 -15.48 -7.19 -2.82
CA LYS A 76 -16.29 -6.56 -1.75
C LYS A 76 -15.56 -5.41 -1.05
N THR A 77 -14.26 -5.58 -0.75
CA THR A 77 -13.45 -4.59 -0.01
C THR A 77 -12.34 -3.98 -0.87
N LYS A 78 -11.87 -4.65 -1.93
CA LYS A 78 -10.75 -4.20 -2.75
C LYS A 78 -11.21 -3.17 -3.78
N ALA A 79 -10.84 -1.92 -3.58
CA ALA A 79 -11.09 -0.81 -4.52
C ALA A 79 -9.82 -0.03 -4.86
N TRP A 80 -8.66 -0.58 -4.49
CA TRP A 80 -7.35 0.03 -4.68
C TRP A 80 -6.41 -0.97 -5.36
N VAL A 81 -5.44 -0.46 -6.11
CA VAL A 81 -4.41 -1.24 -6.78
C VAL A 81 -3.04 -0.65 -6.47
N VAL A 82 -2.03 -1.51 -6.31
CA VAL A 82 -0.64 -1.06 -6.16
C VAL A 82 -0.15 -0.56 -7.53
N THR A 83 0.39 0.65 -7.56
CA THR A 83 0.87 1.32 -8.79
C THR A 83 2.38 1.42 -8.84
N GLU A 84 3.04 1.57 -7.69
CA GLU A 84 4.48 1.74 -7.61
C GLU A 84 5.01 1.27 -6.26
N ILE A 85 6.22 0.71 -6.23
CA ILE A 85 6.96 0.43 -5.00
C ILE A 85 8.00 1.53 -4.84
N VAL A 86 7.82 2.36 -3.82
CA VAL A 86 8.65 3.56 -3.58
C VAL A 86 9.95 3.19 -2.87
N SER A 87 9.89 2.24 -1.94
CA SER A 87 11.06 1.76 -1.22
C SER A 87 10.88 0.29 -0.86
N ARG A 88 11.90 -0.49 -1.16
CA ARG A 88 11.93 -1.93 -0.90
C ARG A 88 12.67 -2.17 0.41
N LYS A 89 12.11 -3.02 1.28
CA LYS A 89 12.69 -3.27 2.61
C LYS A 89 14.14 -3.80 2.54
N ASP A 90 14.44 -4.61 1.53
CA ASP A 90 15.72 -5.30 1.38
C ASP A 90 16.91 -4.34 1.20
N GLU A 91 16.72 -3.17 0.61
CA GLU A 91 17.80 -2.22 0.30
C GLU A 91 18.35 -1.48 1.54
N GLY A 92 17.54 -1.36 2.60
CA GLY A 92 17.96 -0.74 3.86
C GLY A 92 18.94 -1.61 4.65
N ASN A 93 18.69 -2.92 4.70
CA ASN A 93 19.53 -3.87 5.43
C ASN A 93 20.93 -4.04 4.82
N VAL A 94 21.05 -3.89 3.48
CA VAL A 94 22.34 -4.07 2.80
C VAL A 94 23.31 -2.92 3.12
N ARG A 95 22.79 -1.69 3.29
CA ARG A 95 23.61 -0.53 3.64
C ARG A 95 24.11 -0.54 5.09
N GLU A 96 23.32 -1.06 6.03
CA GLU A 96 23.77 -1.24 7.42
C GLU A 96 24.83 -2.33 7.52
N LYS A 97 24.68 -3.45 6.79
CA LYS A 97 25.67 -4.54 6.76
C LYS A 97 27.01 -4.21 6.09
N LEU A 98 27.09 -3.13 5.31
CA LEU A 98 28.34 -2.67 4.67
C LEU A 98 29.13 -1.68 5.54
N ARG A 99 28.57 -1.26 6.68
CA ARG A 99 29.19 -0.30 7.62
C ARG A 99 29.74 -0.95 8.89
N GLU A 100 29.35 -2.20 9.18
CA GLU A 100 30.01 -3.10 10.14
C GLU A 100 31.06 -3.94 9.42
#